data_AF-A0A2S1JTT8-F1
#
_entry.id   AF-A0A2S1JTT8-F1
#
_cell.length_a   1.000
_cell.length_b   1.000
_cell.length_c   1.000
_cell.angle_alpha   90.00
_cell.angle_beta   90.00
_cell.angle_gamma   90.00
#
_symmetry.space_group_name_H-M   'P 1'
#
loop_
_entity.id
_entity.type
_entity.pdbx_description
1 polymer ?
#
loop_
_entity_poly.entity_id
_entity_poly.type
_entity_poly.pdbx_seq_one_letter_code
_entity_poly.pdbx_strand_id
1 'polypeptide(L)'
;MPSLPKRDASASNMGGQLIWKFSQGDYSKITKKHPHTKGGICEALSVSWVSKALQSGLKAALTTNGDIDKTKIAVVAQRFASMYRFKFANGTEGRPSTSYEMIEETKQYLESQGFRNVGQAGSGIVLKKQSPSLEDQFTTSFGVLESMDCFKQQSNTLSCILRSAGSGWGHAMAFRIEPTADKASYFFDPNKGEFKFLKYAQFRKWYEHYHSNNSRYRTSRALGFDIFVHSDR
;
A
#
# COMPACT_ATOMS: atom_id res chain seq x y z
N MET A 1 -6.57 28.64 -11.28
CA MET A 1 -5.21 28.44 -10.71
C MET A 1 -5.15 27.05 -10.10
N PRO A 2 -4.15 26.21 -10.40
CA PRO A 2 -3.99 24.93 -9.71
C PRO A 2 -3.66 25.21 -8.23
N SER A 3 -4.45 24.64 -7.32
CA SER A 3 -4.25 24.77 -5.88
C SER A 3 -2.83 24.34 -5.51
N LEU A 4 -2.10 25.15 -4.75
CA LEU A 4 -0.79 24.81 -4.20
C LEU A 4 -0.83 23.42 -3.55
N PRO A 5 0.24 22.60 -3.67
CA PRO A 5 0.31 21.31 -3.01
C PRO A 5 0.08 21.47 -1.52
N LYS A 6 -0.84 20.69 -0.96
CA LYS A 6 -1.08 20.66 0.48
C LYS A 6 0.21 20.17 1.14
N ARG A 7 0.82 20.97 2.02
CA ARG A 7 2.13 20.64 2.62
C ARG A 7 1.96 19.60 3.73
N ASP A 8 2.72 18.51 3.63
CA ASP A 8 3.06 17.67 4.79
C ASP A 8 4.47 18.07 5.22
N ALA A 9 4.61 18.61 6.43
CA ALA A 9 5.89 19.15 6.90
C ALA A 9 6.97 18.07 6.98
N SER A 10 6.61 16.84 7.39
CA SER A 10 7.58 15.74 7.51
C SER A 10 8.14 15.33 6.15
N ALA A 11 7.27 15.18 5.14
CA ALA A 11 7.69 14.85 3.78
C ALA A 11 8.50 16.01 3.17
N SER A 12 8.01 17.24 3.31
CA SER A 12 8.66 18.44 2.75
C SER A 12 10.07 18.64 3.30
N ASN A 13 10.25 18.47 4.61
CA ASN A 13 11.56 18.59 5.28
C ASN A 13 12.57 17.52 4.83
N MET A 14 12.10 16.45 4.17
CA MET A 14 12.94 15.37 3.65
C MET A 14 12.94 15.31 2.12
N GLY A 15 12.54 16.40 1.44
CA GLY A 15 12.58 16.50 -0.03
C GLY A 15 11.41 15.81 -0.76
N GLY A 16 10.38 15.39 -0.01
CA GLY A 16 9.15 14.84 -0.54
C GLY A 16 8.02 15.87 -0.67
N GLN A 17 6.92 15.43 -1.27
CA GLN A 17 5.73 16.25 -1.48
C GLN A 17 4.47 15.41 -1.24
N LEU A 18 3.53 15.92 -0.45
CA LEU A 18 2.16 15.38 -0.43
C LEU A 18 1.42 15.89 -1.68
N ILE A 19 1.14 14.99 -2.61
CA ILE A 19 0.52 15.30 -3.91
C ILE A 19 -1.00 15.09 -3.90
N TRP A 20 -1.51 14.28 -2.97
CA TRP A 20 -2.94 14.11 -2.75
C TRP A 20 -3.23 13.79 -1.28
N LYS A 21 -4.04 14.62 -0.62
CA LYS A 21 -4.51 14.36 0.75
C LYS A 21 -5.74 13.46 0.72
N PHE A 22 -5.69 12.34 1.42
CA PHE A 22 -6.78 11.37 1.51
C PHE A 22 -6.76 10.67 2.87
N SER A 23 -7.93 10.34 3.43
CA SER A 23 -8.06 9.58 4.66
C SER A 23 -9.29 8.68 4.58
N GLN A 24 -9.08 7.37 4.59
CA GLN A 24 -10.16 6.38 4.67
C GLN A 24 -10.99 6.52 5.97
N GLY A 25 -10.41 7.11 7.03
CA GLY A 25 -11.08 7.36 8.30
C GLY A 25 -12.27 8.32 8.15
N ASP A 26 -12.17 9.27 7.23
CA ASP A 26 -13.21 10.26 6.93
C ASP A 26 -14.46 9.59 6.31
N TYR A 27 -14.26 8.37 5.79
CA TYR A 27 -15.28 7.53 5.18
C TYR A 27 -15.60 6.28 6.01
N SER A 28 -15.23 6.28 7.30
CA SER A 28 -15.46 5.16 8.20
C SER A 28 -16.92 4.71 8.28
N LYS A 29 -17.88 5.62 8.12
CA LYS A 29 -19.32 5.29 8.05
C LYS A 29 -19.71 4.47 6.81
N ILE A 30 -18.92 4.51 5.75
CA ILE A 30 -19.11 3.72 4.52
C ILE A 30 -18.30 2.42 4.65
N THR A 31 -17.01 2.55 5.00
CA THR A 31 -16.05 1.44 4.99
C THR A 31 -16.25 0.45 6.14
N LYS A 32 -16.83 0.87 7.28
CA LYS A 32 -17.14 -0.01 8.41
C LYS A 32 -18.54 -0.62 8.37
N LYS A 33 -19.47 -0.08 7.55
CA LYS A 33 -20.83 -0.62 7.40
C LYS A 33 -20.86 -1.87 6.54
N HIS A 34 -19.95 -2.00 5.59
CA HIS A 34 -19.91 -3.17 4.73
C HIS A 34 -19.23 -4.36 5.47
N PRO A 35 -19.95 -5.49 5.67
CA PRO A 35 -19.49 -6.59 6.53
C PRO A 35 -18.18 -7.21 6.03
N HIS A 36 -17.92 -7.15 4.72
CA HIS A 36 -16.72 -7.72 4.11
C HIS A 36 -15.52 -6.75 4.04
N THR A 37 -15.69 -5.44 4.26
CA THR A 37 -14.56 -4.47 4.21
C THR A 37 -14.13 -3.97 5.59
N LYS A 38 -14.86 -4.34 6.64
CA LYS A 38 -14.55 -4.06 8.05
C LYS A 38 -13.24 -4.80 8.43
N GLY A 39 -12.11 -4.20 8.06
CA GLY A 39 -10.75 -4.72 8.31
C GLY A 39 -9.87 -4.94 7.08
N GLY A 40 -10.32 -4.62 5.86
CA GLY A 40 -9.53 -4.83 4.62
C GLY A 40 -9.49 -3.64 3.65
N ILE A 41 -10.17 -2.54 3.98
CA ILE A 41 -10.26 -1.38 3.06
C ILE A 41 -8.90 -0.72 2.76
N CYS A 42 -7.94 -0.77 3.70
CA CYS A 42 -6.59 -0.26 3.44
C CYS A 42 -5.86 -1.09 2.38
N GLU A 43 -6.03 -2.42 2.40
CA GLU A 43 -5.52 -3.32 1.37
C GLU A 43 -6.20 -3.00 0.03
N ALA A 44 -7.52 -2.84 0.04
CA ALA A 44 -8.31 -2.47 -1.14
C ALA A 44 -7.83 -1.23 -1.85
N LEU A 45 -7.63 -0.16 -1.07
CA LEU A 45 -7.20 1.11 -1.58
C LEU A 45 -5.75 1.03 -2.07
N SER A 46 -4.88 0.28 -1.40
CA SER A 46 -3.49 0.08 -1.80
C SER A 46 -3.37 -0.72 -3.10
N VAL A 47 -4.13 -1.81 -3.25
CA VAL A 47 -4.20 -2.62 -4.48
C VAL A 47 -4.84 -1.83 -5.63
N SER A 48 -5.90 -1.07 -5.33
CA SER A 48 -6.51 -0.16 -6.30
C SER A 48 -5.53 0.93 -6.72
N TRP A 49 -4.71 1.43 -5.78
CA TRP A 49 -3.68 2.41 -6.08
C TRP A 49 -2.64 1.83 -7.02
N VAL A 50 -2.08 0.65 -6.73
CA VAL A 50 -1.11 -0.01 -7.62
C VAL A 50 -1.71 -0.27 -9.01
N SER A 51 -2.89 -0.90 -9.09
CA SER A 51 -3.51 -1.24 -10.37
C SER A 51 -3.95 -0.02 -11.19
N LYS A 52 -4.47 1.04 -10.56
CA LYS A 52 -4.95 2.25 -11.26
C LYS A 52 -3.93 3.35 -11.44
N ALA A 53 -2.86 3.39 -10.63
CA ALA A 53 -1.76 4.34 -10.82
C ALA A 53 -1.00 4.11 -12.13
N LEU A 54 -1.18 2.95 -12.77
CA LEU A 54 -0.71 2.66 -14.13
C LEU A 54 -1.67 3.16 -15.23
N GLN A 55 -2.92 3.53 -14.92
CA GLN A 55 -3.90 3.97 -15.91
C GLN A 55 -4.20 5.48 -15.81
N SER A 56 -4.79 5.91 -14.70
CA SER A 56 -5.28 7.30 -14.52
C SER A 56 -5.04 7.86 -13.11
N GLY A 57 -4.45 7.08 -12.19
CA GLY A 57 -4.26 7.46 -10.79
C GLY A 57 -5.49 7.21 -9.91
N LEU A 58 -5.27 6.74 -8.68
CA LEU A 58 -6.35 6.48 -7.72
C LEU A 58 -7.16 7.74 -7.40
N LYS A 59 -6.50 8.90 -7.34
CA LYS A 59 -7.16 10.20 -7.16
C LYS A 59 -8.25 10.41 -8.20
N ALA A 60 -7.93 10.26 -9.49
CA ALA A 60 -8.92 10.44 -10.56
C ALA A 60 -10.05 9.39 -10.48
N ALA A 61 -9.71 8.16 -10.06
CA ALA A 61 -10.70 7.11 -9.86
C ALA A 61 -11.63 7.35 -8.67
N LEU A 62 -11.23 8.18 -7.70
CA LEU A 62 -11.98 8.44 -6.47
C LEU A 62 -12.56 9.86 -6.39
N THR A 63 -12.25 10.76 -7.31
CA THR A 63 -12.76 12.13 -7.30
C THR A 63 -13.81 12.37 -8.40
N THR A 64 -14.73 13.29 -8.12
CA THR A 64 -15.68 13.88 -9.08
C THR A 64 -15.59 15.39 -8.90
N ASN A 65 -15.33 16.13 -9.98
CA ASN A 65 -15.12 17.59 -9.95
C ASN A 65 -14.03 18.06 -8.96
N GLY A 66 -13.03 17.21 -8.70
CA GLY A 66 -11.92 17.53 -7.79
C GLY A 66 -12.14 17.11 -6.34
N ASP A 67 -13.37 16.80 -5.94
CA ASP A 67 -13.72 16.34 -4.60
C ASP A 67 -13.81 14.83 -4.53
N ILE A 68 -13.49 14.25 -3.37
CA ILE A 68 -13.57 12.82 -3.15
C ILE A 68 -15.05 12.38 -3.16
N ASP A 69 -15.37 11.47 -4.06
CA ASP A 69 -16.71 10.95 -4.27
C ASP A 69 -16.95 9.71 -3.40
N LYS A 70 -17.88 9.86 -2.46
CA LYS A 70 -18.27 8.80 -1.52
C LYS A 70 -18.83 7.57 -2.23
N THR A 71 -19.48 7.73 -3.37
CA THR A 71 -20.03 6.61 -4.15
C THR A 71 -18.91 5.81 -4.80
N LYS A 72 -17.86 6.48 -5.32
CA LYS A 72 -16.69 5.82 -5.89
C LYS A 72 -15.87 5.07 -4.84
N ILE A 73 -15.79 5.59 -3.61
CA ILE A 73 -15.22 4.85 -2.48
C ILE A 73 -16.03 3.59 -2.17
N ALA A 74 -17.37 3.68 -2.18
CA ALA A 74 -18.22 2.52 -1.99
C ALA A 74 -18.01 1.47 -3.11
N VAL A 75 -17.81 1.91 -4.36
CA VAL A 75 -17.47 1.02 -5.49
C VAL A 75 -16.10 0.35 -5.28
N VAL A 76 -15.08 1.05 -4.79
CA VAL A 76 -13.78 0.42 -4.47
C VAL A 76 -13.94 -0.60 -3.34
N ALA A 77 -14.70 -0.26 -2.29
CA ALA A 77 -15.01 -1.19 -1.20
C ALA A 77 -15.78 -2.42 -1.71
N GLN A 78 -16.73 -2.23 -2.62
CA GLN A 78 -17.51 -3.32 -3.22
C GLN A 78 -16.67 -4.17 -4.17
N ARG A 79 -15.80 -3.56 -4.99
CA ARG A 79 -14.86 -4.28 -5.87
C ARG A 79 -13.90 -5.13 -5.07
N PHE A 80 -13.36 -4.58 -3.99
CA PHE A 80 -12.56 -5.37 -3.06
C PHE A 80 -13.38 -6.48 -2.42
N ALA A 81 -14.59 -6.19 -1.94
CA ALA A 81 -15.46 -7.24 -1.44
C ALA A 81 -15.76 -8.31 -2.51
N SER A 82 -15.86 -7.97 -3.79
CA SER A 82 -16.01 -8.96 -4.87
C SER A 82 -14.72 -9.70 -5.21
N MET A 83 -13.54 -9.07 -5.08
CA MET A 83 -12.25 -9.76 -5.15
C MET A 83 -12.15 -10.83 -4.06
N TYR A 84 -12.69 -10.55 -2.88
CA TYR A 84 -12.71 -11.44 -1.72
C TYR A 84 -13.99 -12.26 -1.60
N ARG A 85 -14.90 -12.21 -2.58
CA ARG A 85 -16.03 -13.12 -2.68
C ARG A 85 -15.59 -14.27 -3.57
N PHE A 86 -14.91 -15.25 -2.98
CA PHE A 86 -14.77 -16.55 -3.62
C PHE A 86 -15.46 -17.64 -2.82
N LYS A 87 -16.00 -18.57 -3.61
CA LYS A 87 -16.47 -19.86 -3.15
C LYS A 87 -15.26 -20.64 -2.65
N PHE A 88 -15.21 -20.93 -1.36
CA PHE A 88 -14.34 -21.94 -0.78
C PHE A 88 -14.49 -23.26 -1.57
N ALA A 89 -13.53 -24.17 -1.48
CA ALA A 89 -13.53 -25.45 -2.21
C ALA A 89 -14.81 -26.30 -1.99
N ASN A 90 -15.56 -26.03 -0.91
CA ASN A 90 -16.87 -26.62 -0.60
C ASN A 90 -18.08 -25.87 -1.25
N GLY A 91 -17.83 -24.89 -2.13
CA GLY A 91 -18.86 -24.07 -2.78
C GLY A 91 -19.42 -22.91 -1.96
N THR A 92 -18.97 -22.70 -0.71
CA THR A 92 -19.48 -21.62 0.15
C THR A 92 -18.78 -20.29 -0.10
N GLU A 93 -19.53 -19.19 -0.23
CA GLU A 93 -18.93 -17.86 -0.34
C GLU A 93 -18.52 -17.34 1.05
N GLY A 94 -17.31 -16.78 1.19
CA GLY A 94 -16.93 -16.08 2.43
C GLY A 94 -15.66 -15.24 2.33
N ARG A 95 -15.25 -14.70 3.47
CA ARG A 95 -14.13 -13.75 3.61
C ARG A 95 -12.84 -14.52 3.95
N PRO A 96 -11.64 -14.04 3.56
CA PRO A 96 -10.39 -14.51 4.15
C PRO A 96 -10.49 -14.54 5.67
N SER A 97 -10.28 -15.72 6.22
CA SER A 97 -10.22 -15.98 7.65
C SER A 97 -8.86 -15.62 8.22
N THR A 98 -7.82 -15.52 7.39
CA THR A 98 -6.45 -15.21 7.79
C THR A 98 -5.79 -14.11 6.94
N SER A 99 -4.75 -13.49 7.51
CA SER A 99 -3.91 -12.53 6.78
C SER A 99 -3.15 -13.17 5.62
N TYR A 100 -2.86 -14.48 5.70
CA TYR A 100 -2.18 -15.22 4.64
C TYR A 100 -3.09 -15.35 3.40
N GLU A 101 -4.34 -15.77 3.60
CA GLU A 101 -5.34 -15.81 2.54
C GLU A 101 -5.51 -14.43 1.88
N MET A 102 -5.53 -13.35 2.67
CA MET A 102 -5.61 -11.98 2.13
C MET A 102 -4.43 -11.61 1.21
N ILE A 103 -3.22 -12.04 1.57
CA ILE A 103 -2.01 -11.80 0.78
C ILE A 103 -2.07 -12.57 -0.53
N GLU A 104 -2.43 -13.85 -0.51
CA GLU A 104 -2.49 -14.69 -1.71
C GLU A 104 -3.57 -14.22 -2.70
N GLU A 105 -4.76 -13.85 -2.21
CA GLU A 105 -5.81 -13.29 -3.06
C GLU A 105 -5.39 -11.96 -3.69
N THR A 106 -4.66 -11.12 -2.94
CA THR A 106 -4.12 -9.87 -3.48
C THR A 106 -3.12 -10.13 -4.61
N LYS A 107 -2.26 -11.14 -4.46
CA LYS A 107 -1.31 -11.55 -5.51
C LYS A 107 -2.07 -12.02 -6.76
N GLN A 108 -3.01 -12.95 -6.60
CA GLN A 108 -3.81 -13.48 -7.71
C GLN A 108 -4.57 -12.37 -8.45
N TYR A 109 -5.16 -11.43 -7.72
CA TYR A 109 -5.81 -10.29 -8.34
C TYR A 109 -4.81 -9.45 -9.14
N LEU A 110 -3.68 -9.05 -8.56
CA LEU A 110 -2.67 -8.26 -9.28
C LEU A 110 -2.16 -9.01 -10.51
N GLU A 111 -1.98 -10.32 -10.42
CA GLU A 111 -1.63 -11.18 -11.56
C GLU A 111 -2.69 -11.15 -12.67
N SER A 112 -3.98 -11.22 -12.30
CA SER A 112 -5.08 -11.05 -13.26
C SER A 112 -5.10 -9.66 -13.92
N GLN A 113 -4.47 -8.66 -13.29
CA GLN A 113 -4.33 -7.31 -13.82
C GLN A 113 -3.03 -7.10 -14.61
N GLY A 114 -2.28 -8.16 -14.93
CA GLY A 114 -1.05 -8.09 -15.72
C GLY A 114 0.22 -7.83 -14.89
N PHE A 115 0.15 -7.93 -13.57
CA PHE A 115 1.35 -7.88 -12.74
C PHE A 115 1.99 -9.28 -12.61
N ARG A 116 3.28 -9.30 -12.31
CA ARG A 116 4.01 -10.51 -11.93
C ARG A 116 4.70 -10.28 -10.60
N ASN A 117 4.50 -11.19 -9.65
CA ASN A 117 5.25 -11.17 -8.40
C ASN A 117 6.72 -11.49 -8.68
N VAL A 118 7.63 -10.65 -8.20
CA VAL A 118 9.09 -10.81 -8.37
C VAL A 118 9.81 -11.05 -7.05
N GLY A 119 9.05 -11.21 -5.97
CA GLY A 119 9.54 -11.60 -4.65
C GLY A 119 8.82 -10.87 -3.53
N GLN A 120 9.32 -11.13 -2.33
CA GLN A 120 8.81 -10.60 -1.09
C GLN A 120 9.98 -10.17 -0.22
N ALA A 121 9.81 -9.07 0.50
CA ALA A 121 10.78 -8.59 1.47
C ALA A 121 10.18 -8.48 2.87
N GLY A 122 11.01 -8.74 3.88
CA GLY A 122 10.60 -8.72 5.28
C GLY A 122 9.91 -10.01 5.74
N SER A 123 9.56 -10.06 7.02
CA SER A 123 8.91 -11.22 7.63
C SER A 123 7.40 -11.26 7.38
N GLY A 124 6.81 -10.18 6.85
CA GLY A 124 5.36 -10.08 6.63
C GLY A 124 4.56 -10.25 7.92
N ILE A 125 3.27 -10.57 7.80
CA ILE A 125 2.37 -10.91 8.93
C ILE A 125 2.65 -12.36 9.36
N VAL A 126 3.90 -12.68 9.69
CA VAL A 126 4.27 -14.01 10.22
C VAL A 126 4.30 -13.97 11.75
N LEU A 127 3.63 -14.98 12.31
CA LEU A 127 3.28 -15.29 13.69
C LEU A 127 4.47 -15.47 14.66
N LYS A 128 5.52 -14.63 14.62
CA LYS A 128 6.60 -14.74 15.61
C LYS A 128 6.11 -14.23 16.97
N LYS A 129 6.29 -15.06 18.01
CA LYS A 129 5.99 -14.71 19.43
C LYS A 129 6.81 -13.52 19.93
N GLN A 130 7.95 -13.22 19.28
CA GLN A 130 8.74 -12.01 19.46
C GLN A 130 8.91 -11.30 18.13
N SER A 131 8.50 -10.04 18.09
CA SER A 131 8.76 -9.16 16.95
C SER A 131 10.16 -8.56 17.08
N PRO A 132 10.96 -8.51 16.00
CA PRO A 132 12.22 -7.77 15.99
C PRO A 132 11.99 -6.30 16.33
N SER A 133 13.07 -5.57 16.66
CA SER A 133 12.96 -4.12 16.83
C SER A 133 12.44 -3.47 15.54
N LEU A 134 11.88 -2.27 15.65
CA LEU A 134 11.37 -1.57 14.48
C LEU A 134 12.51 -1.31 13.47
N GLU A 135 13.68 -0.95 13.97
CA GLU A 135 14.90 -0.76 13.17
C GLU A 135 15.28 -2.04 12.43
N ASP A 136 15.31 -3.19 13.11
CA ASP A 136 15.61 -4.48 12.47
C ASP A 136 14.59 -4.82 11.38
N GLN A 137 13.31 -4.57 11.61
CA GLN A 137 12.26 -4.81 10.62
C GLN A 137 12.44 -3.92 9.39
N PHE A 138 12.82 -2.66 9.56
CA PHE A 138 13.11 -1.73 8.47
C PHE A 138 14.35 -2.15 7.69
N THR A 139 15.47 -2.34 8.40
CA THR A 139 16.75 -2.76 7.83
C THR A 139 16.59 -4.07 7.06
N THR A 140 15.87 -5.04 7.62
CA THR A 140 15.62 -6.32 6.93
C THR A 140 14.74 -6.13 5.70
N SER A 141 13.58 -5.47 5.82
CA SER A 141 12.61 -5.42 4.72
C SER A 141 13.12 -4.56 3.56
N PHE A 142 13.63 -3.36 3.84
CA PHE A 142 14.16 -2.51 2.78
C PHE A 142 15.54 -2.96 2.31
N GLY A 143 16.38 -3.49 3.20
CA GLY A 143 17.68 -4.05 2.82
C GLY A 143 17.53 -5.25 1.88
N VAL A 144 16.55 -6.13 2.12
CA VAL A 144 16.22 -7.22 1.18
C VAL A 144 15.80 -6.64 -0.17
N LEU A 145 14.85 -5.71 -0.23
CA LEU A 145 14.44 -5.06 -1.48
C LEU A 145 15.64 -4.46 -2.23
N GLU A 146 16.47 -3.68 -1.54
CA GLU A 146 17.62 -2.99 -2.10
C GLU A 146 18.70 -3.97 -2.61
N SER A 147 18.76 -5.17 -2.02
CA SER A 147 19.66 -6.24 -2.45
C SER A 147 19.21 -6.98 -3.71
N MET A 148 17.92 -6.93 -4.05
CA MET A 148 17.35 -7.70 -5.16
C MET A 148 17.77 -7.16 -6.52
N ASP A 149 17.99 -8.05 -7.48
CA ASP A 149 18.39 -7.67 -8.84
C ASP A 149 17.35 -6.78 -9.54
N CYS A 150 16.06 -7.03 -9.28
CA CYS A 150 14.98 -6.21 -9.80
C CYS A 150 15.04 -4.75 -9.31
N PHE A 151 15.64 -4.49 -8.14
CA PHE A 151 15.89 -3.14 -7.63
C PHE A 151 17.21 -2.57 -8.11
N LYS A 152 18.30 -3.36 -8.15
CA LYS A 152 19.61 -2.89 -8.59
C LYS A 152 19.61 -2.49 -10.06
N GLN A 153 19.13 -3.38 -10.92
CA GLN A 153 19.10 -3.16 -12.36
C GLN A 153 17.91 -2.28 -12.77
N GLN A 154 16.77 -2.48 -12.10
CA GLN A 154 15.50 -1.77 -12.26
C GLN A 154 15.26 -1.13 -13.64
N SER A 155 15.01 -1.98 -14.63
CA SER A 155 14.53 -1.54 -15.94
C SER A 155 13.03 -1.18 -15.93
N ASN A 156 12.28 -1.72 -14.96
CA ASN A 156 10.82 -1.58 -14.87
C ASN A 156 10.40 -0.83 -13.60
N THR A 157 9.15 -0.36 -13.59
CA THR A 157 8.54 0.17 -12.37
C THR A 157 8.28 -0.96 -11.39
N LEU A 158 8.81 -0.84 -10.17
CA LEU A 158 8.50 -1.76 -9.07
C LEU A 158 7.26 -1.25 -8.35
N SER A 159 6.26 -2.10 -8.14
CA SER A 159 5.09 -1.82 -7.31
C SER A 159 5.10 -2.73 -6.09
N CYS A 160 4.92 -2.14 -4.91
CA CYS A 160 5.05 -2.85 -3.64
C CYS A 160 3.77 -2.66 -2.81
N ILE A 161 3.23 -3.77 -2.29
CA ILE A 161 2.15 -3.73 -1.29
C ILE A 161 2.78 -3.96 0.08
N LEU A 162 2.79 -2.93 0.91
CA LEU A 162 3.37 -2.94 2.25
C LEU A 162 2.32 -3.19 3.30
N ARG A 163 2.58 -4.17 4.17
CA ARG A 163 1.68 -4.56 5.25
C ARG A 163 2.38 -4.44 6.59
N SER A 164 1.69 -3.80 7.53
CA SER A 164 2.10 -3.67 8.92
C SER A 164 0.98 -4.11 9.86
N ALA A 165 1.34 -4.67 11.02
CA ALA A 165 0.36 -5.15 11.98
C ALA A 165 0.86 -5.02 13.41
N GLY A 166 -0.05 -4.71 14.34
CA GLY A 166 0.19 -4.70 15.78
C GLY A 166 -0.94 -5.40 16.53
N SER A 167 -0.98 -5.24 17.86
CA SER A 167 -2.02 -5.88 18.67
C SER A 167 -3.41 -5.33 18.31
N GLY A 168 -4.26 -6.18 17.71
CA GLY A 168 -5.63 -5.84 17.35
C GLY A 168 -5.79 -4.92 16.12
N TRP A 169 -4.72 -4.67 15.35
CA TRP A 169 -4.81 -3.85 14.14
C TRP A 169 -3.86 -4.34 13.04
N GLY A 170 -4.30 -4.16 11.79
CA GLY A 170 -3.48 -4.33 10.59
C GLY A 170 -3.65 -3.11 9.69
N HIS A 171 -2.64 -2.81 8.89
CA HIS A 171 -2.66 -1.72 7.92
C HIS A 171 -1.90 -2.13 6.67
N ALA A 172 -2.42 -1.71 5.54
CA ALA A 172 -1.79 -1.90 4.24
C ALA A 172 -1.62 -0.55 3.56
N MET A 173 -0.49 -0.41 2.90
CA MET A 173 -0.02 0.76 2.18
C MET A 173 0.58 0.28 0.86
N ALA A 174 0.84 1.19 -0.06
CA ALA A 174 1.53 0.86 -1.29
C ALA A 174 2.65 1.85 -1.55
N PHE A 175 3.69 1.40 -2.25
CA PHE A 175 4.62 2.31 -2.89
C PHE A 175 5.01 1.78 -4.26
N ARG A 176 5.45 2.67 -5.13
CA ARG A 176 6.08 2.31 -6.40
C ARG A 176 7.39 3.05 -6.56
N ILE A 177 8.30 2.45 -7.31
CA ILE A 177 9.61 3.00 -7.62
C ILE A 177 9.74 2.99 -9.14
N GLU A 178 9.92 4.16 -9.73
CA GLU A 178 10.11 4.32 -11.17
C GLU A 178 11.57 4.02 -11.55
N PRO A 179 11.83 3.52 -12.78
CA PRO A 179 13.16 3.19 -13.27
C PRO A 179 13.92 4.47 -13.71
N THR A 180 14.09 5.41 -12.80
CA THR A 180 14.90 6.62 -13.02
C THR A 180 16.27 6.47 -12.35
N ALA A 181 17.24 7.31 -12.72
CA ALA A 181 18.59 7.29 -12.12
C ALA A 181 18.54 7.41 -10.58
N ASP A 182 17.65 8.25 -10.06
CA ASP A 182 17.44 8.46 -8.62
C ASP A 182 16.32 7.59 -8.02
N LYS A 183 15.70 6.70 -8.82
CA LYS A 183 14.61 5.81 -8.43
C LYS A 183 13.45 6.58 -7.79
N ALA A 184 12.79 7.44 -8.56
CA ALA A 184 11.69 8.26 -8.06
C ALA A 184 10.59 7.38 -7.43
N SER A 185 10.16 7.74 -6.22
CA SER A 185 9.26 6.93 -5.40
C SER A 185 7.95 7.63 -5.16
N TYR A 186 6.86 6.88 -5.25
CA TYR A 186 5.53 7.33 -4.84
C TYR A 186 5.02 6.41 -3.75
N PHE A 187 4.42 6.97 -2.73
CA PHE A 187 3.92 6.23 -1.58
C PHE A 187 2.48 6.63 -1.31
N PHE A 188 1.64 5.64 -1.05
CA PHE A 188 0.25 5.83 -0.73
C PHE A 188 -0.08 5.16 0.60
N ASP A 189 -0.50 5.99 1.56
CA ASP A 189 -1.10 5.53 2.80
C ASP A 189 -2.60 5.85 2.78
N PRO A 190 -3.49 4.85 2.83
CA PRO A 190 -4.93 5.07 2.91
C PRO A 190 -5.39 6.01 4.03
N ASN A 191 -4.58 6.27 5.06
CA ASN A 191 -4.89 7.20 6.15
C ASN A 191 -4.34 8.63 5.95
N LYS A 192 -3.45 8.87 4.98
CA LYS A 192 -2.79 10.18 4.77
C LYS A 192 -2.85 10.69 3.34
N GLY A 193 -2.83 9.77 2.38
CA GLY A 193 -2.87 10.03 0.96
C GLY A 193 -1.56 9.71 0.27
N GLU A 194 -1.29 10.41 -0.83
CA GLU A 194 -0.21 10.10 -1.77
C GLU A 194 0.93 11.12 -1.67
N PHE A 195 2.14 10.57 -1.59
CA PHE A 195 3.40 11.28 -1.46
C PHE A 195 4.29 10.96 -2.65
N LYS A 196 5.12 11.92 -3.04
CA LYS A 196 6.13 11.80 -4.10
C LYS A 196 7.49 12.20 -3.57
N PHE A 197 8.51 11.42 -3.91
CA PHE A 197 9.91 11.69 -3.66
C PHE A 197 10.68 11.49 -4.96
N LEU A 198 11.52 12.46 -5.35
CA LEU A 198 12.32 12.33 -6.57
C LEU A 198 13.52 11.40 -6.39
N LYS A 199 13.92 11.14 -5.13
CA LYS A 199 15.03 10.26 -4.78
C LYS A 199 14.57 9.18 -3.82
N TYR A 200 14.85 7.91 -4.14
CA TYR A 200 14.51 6.78 -3.27
C TYR A 200 15.13 6.93 -1.87
N ALA A 201 16.38 7.39 -1.77
CA ALA A 201 17.04 7.59 -0.48
C ALA A 201 16.28 8.56 0.45
N GLN A 202 15.65 9.58 -0.12
CA GLN A 202 14.81 10.53 0.63
C GLN A 202 13.51 9.87 1.10
N PHE A 203 12.85 9.11 0.21
CA PHE A 203 11.68 8.32 0.58
C PHE A 203 12.01 7.32 1.70
N ARG A 204 13.10 6.56 1.58
CA ARG A 204 13.56 5.57 2.54
C ARG A 204 13.74 6.17 3.93
N LYS A 205 14.48 7.28 4.03
CA LYS A 205 14.72 8.01 5.28
C LYS A 205 13.45 8.62 5.85
N TRP A 206 12.61 9.21 4.99
CA TRP A 206 11.33 9.76 5.41
C TRP A 206 10.39 8.70 5.94
N TYR A 207 10.30 7.55 5.30
CA TYR A 207 9.38 6.49 5.69
C TYR A 207 9.74 5.90 7.06
N GLU A 208 11.03 5.75 7.38
CA GLU A 208 11.48 5.38 8.74
C GLU A 208 11.02 6.41 9.79
N HIS A 209 11.22 7.70 9.48
CA HIS A 209 10.81 8.77 10.37
C HIS A 209 9.28 8.84 10.52
N TYR A 210 8.55 8.71 9.42
CA TYR A 210 7.10 8.69 9.36
C TYR A 210 6.52 7.57 10.22
N HIS A 211 7.11 6.38 10.13
CA HIS A 211 6.64 5.21 10.85
C HIS A 211 7.02 5.24 12.34
N SER A 212 8.23 5.67 12.68
CA SER A 212 8.71 5.76 14.08
C SER A 212 7.99 6.85 14.90
N ASN A 213 7.60 7.96 14.26
CA ASN A 213 6.88 9.05 14.94
C ASN A 213 5.35 8.85 14.99
N ASN A 214 4.81 7.86 14.28
CA ASN A 214 3.40 7.54 14.36
C ASN A 214 3.13 6.59 15.53
N SER A 215 2.33 7.02 16.49
CA SER A 215 2.03 6.27 17.72
C SER A 215 1.46 4.87 17.47
N ARG A 216 0.75 4.65 16.36
CA ARG A 216 0.26 3.32 15.98
C ARG A 216 1.36 2.51 15.30
N TYR A 217 1.98 3.07 14.26
CA TYR A 217 2.96 2.34 13.44
C TYR A 217 4.23 1.97 14.21
N ARG A 218 4.70 2.82 15.14
CA ARG A 218 5.87 2.50 15.98
C ARG A 218 5.71 1.23 16.83
N THR A 219 4.48 0.79 17.07
CA THR A 219 4.16 -0.44 17.81
C THR A 219 3.94 -1.65 16.91
N SER A 220 4.20 -1.51 15.60
CA SER A 220 4.06 -2.59 14.64
C SER A 220 5.03 -3.73 14.96
N ARG A 221 4.51 -4.93 14.83
CA ARG A 221 5.11 -6.22 15.12
C ARG A 221 5.50 -6.99 13.87
N ALA A 222 5.00 -6.54 12.73
CA ALA A 222 5.19 -7.13 11.42
C ALA A 222 5.39 -6.00 10.40
N LEU A 223 6.37 -6.17 9.52
CA LEU A 223 6.56 -5.38 8.33
C LEU A 223 7.00 -6.32 7.21
N GLY A 224 6.33 -6.23 6.08
CA GLY A 224 6.76 -6.89 4.86
C GLY A 224 6.01 -6.35 3.66
N PHE A 225 6.56 -6.60 2.48
CA PHE A 225 5.91 -6.21 1.24
C PHE A 225 6.17 -7.21 0.13
N ASP A 226 5.12 -7.45 -0.66
CA ASP A 226 5.22 -8.16 -1.92
C ASP A 226 5.61 -7.16 -3.01
N ILE A 227 6.46 -7.60 -3.92
CA ILE A 227 7.04 -6.78 -4.98
C ILE A 227 6.54 -7.31 -6.32
N PHE A 228 6.07 -6.40 -7.16
CA PHE A 228 5.47 -6.70 -8.44
C PHE A 228 6.07 -5.84 -9.55
N VAL A 229 6.11 -6.40 -10.75
CA VAL A 229 6.35 -5.67 -12.01
C VAL A 229 5.15 -5.86 -12.91
N HIS A 230 4.81 -4.87 -13.74
CA HIS A 230 3.76 -5.04 -14.74
C HIS A 230 4.37 -5.69 -16.01
N SER A 231 3.65 -6.57 -16.70
CA SER A 231 4.17 -7.24 -17.90
C SER A 231 4.43 -6.27 -19.06
N ASP A 232 3.59 -5.24 -19.16
CA ASP A 232 3.57 -4.33 -20.31
C ASP A 232 4.38 -3.04 -20.11
N ARG A 233 5.10 -2.87 -18.98
CA ARG A 233 5.75 -1.61 -18.55
C ARG A 233 6.88 -1.81 -17.54
#